data_AF-A0A175RF63-F1
#
_entry.id   AF-A0A175RF63-F1
#
_cell.length_a   1.000
_cell.length_b   1.000
_cell.length_c   1.000
_cell.angle_alpha   90.00
_cell.angle_beta   90.00
_cell.angle_gamma   90.00
#
_symmetry.space_group_name_H-M   'P 1'
#
loop_
_entity.id
_entity.type
_entity.pdbx_description
1 polymer ?
#
loop_
_entity_poly.entity_id
_entity_poly.type
_entity_poly.pdbx_seq_one_letter_code
_entity_poly.pdbx_strand_id
1 'polypeptide(L)'
;MRTTSKRLATVAATAVIAALALAGCSSSNDALTKQYGNGTTQNYISGNGAVTEVAVDKRTDPISFDVKSITGERLSSKTLKGKVVVV
;
A
#
# COMPACT_ATOMS: atom_id res chain seq x y z
N MET A 1 10.73 -36.36 -34.07
CA MET A 1 11.35 -35.05 -33.78
C MET A 1 10.39 -33.85 -33.76
N ARG A 2 9.26 -33.84 -34.50
CA ARG A 2 8.27 -32.73 -34.49
C ARG A 2 7.39 -32.62 -33.24
N THR A 3 7.13 -33.72 -32.54
CA THR A 3 6.27 -33.74 -31.34
C THR A 3 7.01 -33.25 -30.09
N THR A 4 8.30 -33.57 -29.96
CA THR A 4 9.16 -33.12 -28.87
C THR A 4 9.40 -31.61 -28.91
N SER A 5 9.61 -31.05 -30.10
CA SER A 5 9.81 -29.60 -30.31
C SER A 5 8.53 -28.79 -30.05
N LYS A 6 7.35 -29.33 -30.36
CA LYS A 6 6.07 -28.72 -30.00
C LYS A 6 5.85 -28.66 -28.49
N ARG A 7 6.21 -29.73 -27.76
CA ARG A 7 6.11 -29.77 -26.29
C ARG A 7 7.04 -28.75 -25.61
N LEU A 8 8.27 -28.63 -26.12
CA LEU A 8 9.23 -27.62 -25.63
C LEU A 8 8.72 -26.19 -25.87
N ALA A 9 8.10 -25.92 -27.03
CA ALA A 9 7.52 -24.62 -27.33
C ALA A 9 6.36 -24.26 -26.39
N THR A 10 5.49 -25.23 -26.06
CA THR A 10 4.39 -25.01 -25.10
C THR A 10 4.91 -24.69 -23.70
N VAL A 11 5.90 -25.44 -23.22
CA VAL A 11 6.50 -25.21 -21.88
C VAL A 11 7.18 -23.85 -21.81
N ALA A 12 7.91 -23.45 -22.85
CA ALA A 12 8.54 -22.13 -22.93
C ALA A 12 7.49 -21.01 -22.91
N ALA A 13 6.41 -21.14 -23.68
CA ALA A 13 5.33 -20.15 -23.71
C ALA A 13 4.65 -20.00 -22.34
N THR A 14 4.36 -21.10 -21.65
CA THR A 14 3.76 -21.05 -20.31
C THR A 14 4.71 -20.43 -19.27
N ALA A 15 6.01 -20.69 -19.38
CA ALA A 15 6.99 -20.11 -18.47
C ALA A 15 7.11 -18.59 -18.65
N VAL A 16 7.08 -18.11 -19.90
CA VAL A 16 7.11 -16.66 -20.20
C VAL A 16 5.86 -15.96 -19.66
N ILE A 17 4.67 -16.54 -19.86
CA ILE A 17 3.41 -15.98 -19.35
C ILE A 17 3.43 -15.93 -17.82
N ALA A 18 3.89 -17.00 -17.16
CA ALA A 18 4.00 -17.04 -15.71
C ALA A 18 4.98 -15.98 -15.17
N ALA A 19 6.13 -15.79 -15.83
CA ALA A 19 7.12 -14.78 -15.44
C ALA A 19 6.55 -13.35 -15.55
N LEU A 20 5.81 -13.05 -16.63
CA LEU A 20 5.17 -11.74 -16.81
C LEU A 20 4.07 -11.49 -15.78
N ALA A 21 3.29 -12.51 -15.42
CA ALA A 21 2.27 -12.40 -14.37
C ALA A 21 2.90 -12.16 -12.98
N LEU A 22 3.99 -12.85 -12.66
CA LEU A 22 4.71 -12.69 -11.39
C LEU A 22 5.40 -11.32 -11.27
N ALA A 23 5.92 -10.78 -12.38
CA ALA A 23 6.52 -9.44 -12.41
C ALA A 23 5.50 -8.36 -12.01
N GLY A 24 4.26 -8.46 -12.50
CA GLY A 24 3.17 -7.55 -12.11
C GLY A 24 2.79 -7.63 -10.62
N CYS A 25 2.96 -8.79 -9.99
CA CYS A 25 2.73 -8.96 -8.55
C CYS A 25 3.88 -8.40 -7.68
N SER A 26 5.09 -8.27 -8.24
CA SER A 26 6.30 -7.91 -7.48
C SER A 26 6.69 -6.43 -7.60
N SER A 27 6.40 -5.77 -8.74
CA SER A 27 6.83 -4.38 -8.98
C SER A 27 6.18 -3.31 -8.08
N SER A 28 5.01 -3.59 -7.48
CA SER A 28 4.31 -2.59 -6.66
C SER A 28 4.97 -2.30 -5.31
N ASN A 29 6.00 -3.06 -4.91
CA ASN A 29 6.60 -3.00 -3.57
C ASN A 29 8.12 -2.78 -3.56
N ASP A 30 8.76 -2.50 -4.70
CA ASP A 30 10.23 -2.39 -4.79
C ASP A 30 10.83 -1.32 -3.86
N ALA A 31 10.12 -0.21 -3.65
CA ALA A 31 10.56 0.84 -2.72
C ALA A 31 10.53 0.37 -1.26
N LEU A 32 9.49 -0.39 -0.88
CA LEU A 32 9.33 -0.94 0.46
C LEU A 32 10.36 -2.05 0.73
N THR A 33 10.58 -2.93 -0.24
CA THR A 33 11.59 -3.99 -0.17
C THR A 33 13.00 -3.41 -0.03
N LYS A 34 13.33 -2.35 -0.77
CA LYS A 34 14.59 -1.62 -0.62
C LYS A 34 14.70 -0.94 0.75
N GLN A 35 13.63 -0.33 1.26
CA GLN A 35 13.63 0.28 2.59
C GLN A 35 13.83 -0.75 3.71
N TYR A 36 13.21 -1.93 3.59
CA TYR A 36 13.42 -3.05 4.50
C TYR A 36 14.85 -3.59 4.44
N GLY A 37 15.40 -3.79 3.24
CA GLY A 37 16.76 -4.31 3.04
C GLY A 37 17.88 -3.34 3.48
N ASN A 38 17.62 -2.03 3.43
CA ASN A 38 18.60 -1.01 3.83
C ASN A 38 18.71 -0.84 5.36
N GLY A 39 17.90 -1.56 6.15
CA GLY A 39 18.05 -1.60 7.62
C GLY A 39 17.83 -0.26 8.32
N THR A 40 17.16 0.70 7.69
CA THR A 40 16.90 2.01 8.32
C THR A 40 15.93 1.82 9.48
N THR A 41 16.41 2.02 10.71
CA THR A 41 15.70 1.86 12.00
C THR A 41 14.65 2.95 12.23
N GLN A 42 13.75 3.18 11.27
CA GLN A 42 12.79 4.28 11.37
C GLN A 42 11.50 3.91 12.11
N ASN A 43 11.33 2.65 12.52
CA ASN A 43 10.12 2.12 13.19
C ASN A 43 8.78 2.45 12.50
N TYR A 44 8.80 2.95 11.27
CA TYR A 44 7.64 3.31 10.45
C TYR A 44 7.98 3.22 8.96
N ILE A 45 7.03 2.74 8.16
CA ILE A 45 7.14 2.62 6.70
C ILE A 45 6.31 3.73 6.09
N SER A 46 6.97 4.66 5.42
CA SER A 46 6.34 5.91 5.00
C SER A 46 5.63 5.83 3.65
N GLY A 47 5.84 4.75 2.87
CA GLY A 47 5.10 4.38 1.65
C GLY A 47 5.27 5.31 0.43
N ASN A 48 5.42 6.61 0.67
CA ASN A 48 5.72 7.71 -0.24
C ASN A 48 6.14 8.98 0.58
N GLY A 49 6.71 8.73 1.77
CA GLY A 49 6.71 9.54 2.99
C GLY A 49 7.18 10.98 3.02
N ALA A 50 6.53 11.89 2.31
CA ALA A 50 6.54 13.28 2.74
C ALA A 50 5.43 13.48 3.77
N VAL A 51 5.78 13.82 5.01
CA VAL A 51 4.84 14.54 5.88
C VAL A 51 4.49 15.82 5.12
N THR A 52 3.25 15.92 4.64
CA THR A 52 2.81 17.13 3.96
C THR A 52 2.56 18.20 5.02
N GLU A 53 3.53 19.09 5.21
CA GLU A 53 3.36 20.26 6.05
C GLU A 53 2.50 21.30 5.32
N VAL A 54 1.27 21.47 5.79
CA VAL A 54 0.35 22.48 5.27
C VAL A 54 0.50 23.75 6.12
N ALA A 55 0.90 24.84 5.47
CA ALA A 55 0.96 26.18 6.08
C ALA A 55 -0.39 26.54 6.70
N VAL A 56 -0.38 27.29 7.81
CA VAL A 56 -1.58 27.55 8.62
C VAL A 56 -2.71 28.17 7.79
N ASP A 57 -2.38 29.07 6.87
CA ASP A 57 -3.31 29.76 5.97
C ASP A 57 -3.86 28.87 4.83
N LYS A 58 -3.28 27.69 4.63
CA LYS A 58 -3.70 26.72 3.61
C LYS A 58 -4.47 25.53 4.18
N ARG A 59 -4.64 25.47 5.51
CA ARG A 59 -5.40 24.39 6.16
C ARG A 59 -6.89 24.64 5.94
N THR A 60 -7.61 23.59 5.55
CA THR A 60 -9.07 23.60 5.53
C THR A 60 -9.63 23.40 6.93
N ASP A 61 -10.94 23.57 7.08
CA ASP A 61 -11.63 23.30 8.33
C ASP A 61 -11.45 21.83 8.78
N PRO A 62 -11.35 21.57 10.10
CA PRO A 62 -11.31 20.21 10.63
C PRO A 62 -12.56 19.41 10.27
N ILE A 63 -12.39 18.12 9.98
CA ILE A 63 -13.52 17.22 9.72
C ILE A 63 -14.31 17.00 11.01
N SER A 64 -15.61 17.31 10.98
CA SER A 64 -16.54 17.09 12.10
C SER A 64 -17.52 15.98 11.77
N PHE A 65 -17.57 14.96 12.63
CA PHE A 65 -18.56 13.88 12.56
C PHE A 65 -19.11 13.54 13.94
N ASP A 66 -20.33 13.00 13.96
CA ASP A 66 -21.01 12.47 15.14
C ASP A 66 -21.94 11.31 14.71
N VAL A 67 -21.42 10.08 14.81
CA VAL A 67 -22.00 8.87 14.22
C VAL A 67 -22.16 7.76 15.26
N LYS A 68 -22.82 6.67 14.87
CA LYS A 68 -22.87 5.43 15.66
C LYS A 68 -21.80 4.48 15.14
N SER A 69 -20.94 3.97 16.01
CA SER A 69 -19.91 2.99 15.65
C SER A 69 -20.55 1.65 15.29
N ILE A 70 -19.74 0.74 14.74
CA ILE A 70 -20.16 -0.63 14.44
C ILE A 70 -20.59 -1.41 15.69
N THR A 71 -20.07 -1.05 16.88
CA THR A 71 -20.44 -1.64 18.17
C THR A 71 -21.67 -0.97 18.79
N GLY A 72 -22.21 0.06 18.14
CA GLY A 72 -23.40 0.76 18.56
C GLY A 72 -23.17 1.93 19.52
N GLU A 73 -21.91 2.25 19.84
CA GLU A 73 -21.54 3.40 20.65
C GLU A 73 -21.61 4.71 19.85
N ARG A 74 -21.91 5.84 20.50
CA ARG A 74 -21.84 7.14 19.83
C ARG A 74 -20.40 7.62 19.76
N LEU A 75 -19.91 7.84 18.55
CA LEU A 75 -18.55 8.28 18.27
C LEU A 75 -18.57 9.65 17.59
N SER A 76 -17.87 10.61 18.18
CA SER A 76 -17.74 11.95 17.62
C SER A 76 -16.28 12.37 17.48
N SER A 77 -16.01 13.23 16.51
CA SER A 77 -14.73 13.91 16.32
C SER A 77 -14.25 14.64 17.58
N LYS A 78 -15.17 15.12 18.44
CA LYS A 78 -14.84 15.80 19.71
C LYS A 78 -14.21 14.86 20.73
N THR A 79 -14.71 13.64 20.83
CA THR A 79 -14.20 12.61 21.76
C THR A 79 -12.81 12.10 21.35
N LEU A 80 -12.45 12.28 20.08
CA LEU A 80 -11.18 11.82 19.50
C LEU A 80 -10.08 12.89 19.48
N LYS A 81 -10.34 14.09 20.01
CA LYS A 81 -9.33 15.15 20.09
C LYS A 81 -8.08 14.67 20.85
N GLY A 82 -6.91 14.95 20.28
CA GLY A 82 -5.61 14.55 20.86
C GLY A 82 -5.23 13.09 20.61
N LYS A 83 -6.06 12.31 19.90
CA LYS A 83 -5.72 10.95 19.45
C LYS A 83 -5.34 10.98 17.97
N VAL A 84 -4.39 10.14 17.58
CA VAL A 84 -4.10 9.90 16.16
C VAL A 84 -5.23 9.05 15.59
N VAL A 85 -5.91 9.58 14.57
CA VAL A 85 -7.06 8.94 13.93
C VAL A 85 -6.94 9.06 12.41
N VAL A 86 -7.42 8.05 11.70
CA VAL A 86 -7.58 8.06 10.24
C VAL A 86 -9.07 8.14 9.97
N VAL A 87 -9.48 9.15 9.19
CA VAL A 87 -10.88 9.45 8.87
C VAL A 87 -11.14 9.11 7.42
#